data_AF-A0A183DTB9-F1
#
_entry.id   AF-A0A183DTB9-F1
#
_cell.length_a   1.000
_cell.length_b   1.000
_cell.length_c   1.000
_cell.angle_alpha   90.00
_cell.angle_beta   90.00
_cell.angle_gamma   90.00
#
_symmetry.space_group_name_H-M   'P 1'
#
loop_
_entity.id
_entity.type
_entity.pdbx_description
1 polymer ?
#
loop_
_entity_poly.entity_id
_entity_poly.type
_entity_poly.pdbx_seq_one_letter_code
_entity_poly.pdbx_strand_id
1 'polypeptide(L)'
;LTTKRVYWKGVLEELLWFIRGDTNAKHLSDKGVKIWDANGSRQFLDKLGFTDRQEGDLGPVYGFQWRHCGAEYRGMDANYTNEGIDQLSAIISLIKKEPNSRRIILSAWNVQDLGLMALPPCHTLAQFAGLGVPFNLASYGLLTHMIAHVCGLKTGYLHHSLGDAHVYVNHVDALQE
;
A
#
# COMPACT_ATOMS: atom_id res chain seq x y z
N LEU A 1 13.62 -8.29 -10.86
CA LEU A 1 13.65 -8.30 -12.34
C LEU A 1 14.97 -7.71 -12.81
N THR A 2 15.67 -8.40 -13.71
CA THR A 2 16.85 -7.89 -14.43
C THR A 2 16.56 -7.57 -15.89
N THR A 3 15.48 -8.13 -16.46
CA THR A 3 15.03 -7.95 -17.84
C THR A 3 14.49 -6.54 -18.14
N LYS A 4 13.97 -5.83 -17.13
CA LYS A 4 13.45 -4.46 -17.26
C LYS A 4 13.81 -3.61 -16.04
N ARG A 5 14.18 -2.35 -16.26
CA ARG A 5 14.45 -1.40 -15.17
C ARG A 5 13.15 -1.06 -14.43
N VAL A 6 13.10 -1.37 -13.13
CA VAL A 6 12.02 -0.97 -12.23
C VAL A 6 12.23 0.48 -11.75
N TYR A 7 11.17 1.27 -11.65
CA TYR A 7 11.22 2.64 -11.15
C TYR A 7 11.36 2.68 -9.61
N TRP A 8 12.57 2.38 -9.12
CA TRP A 8 12.85 2.15 -7.70
C TRP A 8 12.51 3.33 -6.78
N LYS A 9 12.74 4.58 -7.23
CA LYS A 9 12.39 5.78 -6.45
C LYS A 9 10.89 5.83 -6.13
N GLY A 10 10.04 5.45 -7.10
CA GLY A 10 8.59 5.36 -6.88
C GLY A 10 8.22 4.31 -5.84
N VAL A 11 8.76 3.09 -5.98
CA VAL A 11 8.56 1.98 -5.02
C VAL A 11 8.87 2.44 -3.59
N LEU A 12 10.03 3.06 -3.39
CA LEU A 12 10.52 3.42 -2.06
C LEU A 12 9.68 4.54 -1.43
N GLU A 13 9.43 5.62 -2.17
CA GLU A 13 8.69 6.78 -1.62
C GLU A 13 7.22 6.44 -1.37
N GLU A 14 6.60 5.64 -2.24
CA GLU A 14 5.23 5.15 -2.04
C GLU A 14 5.13 4.24 -0.80
N LEU A 15 6.05 3.29 -0.63
CA LEU A 15 6.05 2.42 0.55
C LEU A 15 6.24 3.22 1.85
N LEU A 16 7.12 4.24 1.83
CA LEU A 16 7.31 5.14 2.97
C LEU A 16 6.07 6.03 3.23
N TRP A 17 5.33 6.41 2.18
CA TRP A 17 4.07 7.13 2.27
C TRP A 17 2.96 6.25 2.88
N PHE A 18 2.80 5.00 2.42
CA PHE A 18 1.90 4.02 3.06
C PHE A 18 2.26 3.80 4.55
N ILE A 19 3.54 3.61 4.88
CA ILE A 19 3.99 3.39 6.27
C ILE A 19 3.64 4.59 7.18
N ARG A 20 3.66 5.82 6.66
CA ARG A 20 3.27 7.02 7.43
C ARG A 20 1.77 7.10 7.74
N GLY A 21 0.92 6.33 7.06
CA GLY A 21 -0.53 6.51 7.12
C GLY A 21 -1.05 7.62 6.20
N ASP A 22 -0.20 8.12 5.30
CA ASP A 22 -0.47 9.28 4.46
C ASP A 22 -1.51 8.96 3.37
N THR A 23 -2.28 9.98 2.97
CA THR A 23 -3.37 9.92 1.97
C THR A 23 -3.35 11.11 1.00
N ASN A 24 -2.41 12.04 1.17
CA ASN A 24 -2.19 13.16 0.26
C ASN A 24 -1.18 12.77 -0.84
N ALA A 25 -1.67 12.60 -2.07
CA ALA A 25 -0.84 12.27 -3.23
C ALA A 25 0.24 13.32 -3.54
N LYS A 26 0.01 14.60 -3.19
CA LYS A 26 0.95 15.70 -3.49
C LYS A 26 2.31 15.49 -2.81
N HIS A 27 2.34 14.86 -1.63
CA HIS A 27 3.60 14.51 -0.95
C HIS A 27 4.48 13.52 -1.75
N LEU A 28 3.91 12.78 -2.71
CA LEU A 28 4.66 11.99 -3.69
C LEU A 28 5.00 12.82 -4.93
N SER A 29 4.04 13.61 -5.44
CA SER A 29 4.23 14.49 -6.60
C SER A 29 5.36 15.51 -6.40
N ASP A 30 5.47 16.10 -5.21
CA ASP A 30 6.53 17.04 -4.78
C ASP A 30 7.93 16.39 -4.81
N LYS A 31 7.99 15.08 -4.58
CA LYS A 31 9.21 14.28 -4.72
C LYS A 31 9.47 13.82 -6.15
N GLY A 32 8.61 14.18 -7.11
CA GLY A 32 8.66 13.74 -8.51
C GLY A 32 8.18 12.30 -8.72
N VAL A 33 7.36 11.76 -7.81
CA VAL A 33 6.75 10.42 -7.90
C VAL A 33 5.27 10.58 -8.28
N LYS A 34 4.97 10.44 -9.57
CA LYS A 34 3.68 10.83 -10.17
C LYS A 34 2.64 9.70 -10.30
N ILE A 35 2.85 8.59 -9.59
CA ILE A 35 2.06 7.37 -9.79
C ILE A 35 0.59 7.52 -9.35
N TRP A 36 0.30 8.48 -8.46
CA TRP A 36 -1.04 8.79 -7.97
C TRP A 36 -1.66 10.07 -8.54
N ASP A 37 -0.90 10.86 -9.33
CA ASP A 37 -1.34 12.18 -9.85
C ASP A 37 -2.69 12.09 -10.60
N ALA A 38 -2.88 11.05 -11.42
CA ALA A 38 -4.11 10.86 -12.19
C ALA A 38 -5.33 10.59 -11.30
N ASN A 39 -5.18 9.73 -10.29
CA ASN A 39 -6.24 9.36 -9.36
C ASN A 39 -6.57 10.46 -8.34
N GLY A 40 -5.57 11.29 -7.99
CA GLY A 40 -5.75 12.45 -7.11
C GLY A 40 -6.27 13.70 -7.83
N SER A 41 -6.30 13.73 -9.17
CA SER A 41 -6.70 14.91 -9.94
C SER A 41 -8.16 15.32 -9.71
N ARG A 42 -8.44 16.63 -9.76
CA ARG A 42 -9.79 17.22 -9.62
C ARG A 42 -10.81 16.50 -10.51
N GLN A 43 -10.48 16.32 -11.79
CA GLN A 43 -11.34 15.65 -12.78
C GLN A 43 -11.68 14.21 -12.40
N PHE A 44 -10.73 13.46 -11.84
CA PHE A 44 -10.96 12.07 -11.46
C PHE A 44 -11.79 11.96 -10.17
N LEU A 45 -11.52 12.82 -9.19
CA LEU A 45 -12.30 12.90 -7.96
C LEU A 45 -13.77 13.33 -8.23
N ASP A 46 -13.98 14.30 -9.13
CA ASP A 46 -15.33 14.72 -9.55
C ASP A 46 -16.10 13.61 -10.26
N LYS A 47 -15.42 12.82 -11.10
CA LYS A 47 -16.00 11.65 -11.76
C LYS A 47 -16.48 10.57 -10.76
N LEU A 48 -15.87 10.51 -9.57
CA LEU A 48 -16.27 9.63 -8.47
C LEU A 48 -17.32 10.26 -7.54
N GLY A 49 -17.73 11.51 -7.79
CA GLY A 49 -18.68 12.25 -6.95
C GLY A 49 -18.06 12.95 -5.74
N PHE A 50 -16.73 12.98 -5.61
CA PHE A 50 -16.02 13.62 -4.49
C PHE A 50 -15.77 15.12 -4.74
N THR A 51 -16.82 15.89 -5.06
CA THR A 51 -16.71 17.32 -5.45
C THR A 51 -16.02 18.19 -4.40
N ASP A 52 -16.31 17.94 -3.13
CA ASP A 52 -15.84 18.77 -2.00
C ASP A 52 -14.48 18.31 -1.45
N ARG A 53 -13.99 17.15 -1.90
CA ARG A 53 -12.70 16.60 -1.50
C ARG A 53 -11.57 17.39 -2.16
N GLN A 54 -10.52 17.74 -1.43
CA GLN A 54 -9.37 18.47 -1.98
C GLN A 54 -8.65 17.66 -3.07
N GLU A 55 -8.12 18.33 -4.10
CA GLU A 55 -7.26 17.68 -5.10
C GLU A 55 -6.01 17.09 -4.42
N GLY A 56 -5.68 15.84 -4.73
CA GLY A 56 -4.62 15.07 -4.09
C GLY A 56 -5.08 14.20 -2.91
N ASP A 57 -6.26 14.44 -2.32
CA ASP A 57 -6.81 13.58 -1.27
C ASP A 57 -7.35 12.30 -1.92
N LEU A 58 -6.71 11.17 -1.62
CA LEU A 58 -7.08 9.86 -2.18
C LEU A 58 -8.17 9.15 -1.39
N GLY A 59 -8.65 9.72 -0.28
CA GLY A 59 -9.50 9.02 0.67
C GLY A 59 -8.73 8.01 1.54
N PRO A 60 -9.45 7.14 2.28
CA PRO A 60 -8.87 6.18 3.23
C PRO A 60 -8.23 4.97 2.53
N VAL A 61 -7.22 5.20 1.68
CA VAL A 61 -6.47 4.17 0.91
C VAL A 61 -5.44 3.42 1.78
N TYR A 62 -4.55 2.64 1.16
CA TYR A 62 -3.62 1.70 1.80
C TYR A 62 -2.98 2.18 3.10
N GLY A 63 -2.35 3.36 3.09
CA GLY A 63 -1.65 3.89 4.27
C GLY A 63 -2.59 4.10 5.45
N PHE A 64 -3.72 4.76 5.21
CA PHE A 64 -4.77 4.94 6.22
C PHE A 64 -5.24 3.61 6.78
N GLN A 65 -5.55 2.62 5.94
CA GLN A 65 -5.97 1.30 6.43
C GLN A 65 -4.86 0.60 7.23
N TRP A 66 -3.60 0.74 6.85
CA TRP A 66 -2.49 0.11 7.58
C TRP A 66 -2.26 0.68 8.98
N ARG A 67 -2.61 1.95 9.22
CA ARG A 67 -2.33 2.66 10.48
C ARG A 67 -3.58 3.02 11.31
N HIS A 68 -4.75 3.10 10.66
CA HIS A 68 -5.99 3.68 11.18
C HIS A 68 -7.25 2.93 10.71
N CYS A 69 -7.17 1.62 10.41
CA CYS A 69 -8.31 0.84 9.92
C CYS A 69 -9.54 0.99 10.83
N GLY A 70 -10.69 1.36 10.25
CA GLY A 70 -11.95 1.57 10.99
C GLY A 70 -12.07 2.92 11.72
N ALA A 71 -11.11 3.84 11.57
CA ALA A 71 -11.31 5.24 11.93
C ALA A 71 -12.21 5.95 10.90
N GLU A 72 -13.02 6.91 11.34
CA GLU A 72 -13.80 7.75 10.44
C GLU A 72 -12.86 8.67 9.64
N TYR A 73 -12.88 8.57 8.30
CA TYR A 73 -12.05 9.42 7.45
C TYR A 73 -12.62 10.84 7.34
N ARG A 74 -11.82 11.83 7.74
CA ARG A 74 -12.16 13.26 7.82
C ARG A 74 -11.31 14.14 6.90
N GLY A 75 -10.64 13.55 5.92
CA GLY A 75 -9.74 14.21 4.95
C GLY A 75 -8.25 14.02 5.22
N MET A 76 -7.44 14.27 4.21
CA MET A 76 -5.99 13.95 4.21
C MET A 76 -5.15 14.72 5.25
N ASP A 77 -5.61 15.91 5.67
CA ASP A 77 -4.89 16.79 6.60
C ASP A 77 -5.27 16.56 8.09
N ALA A 78 -6.24 15.67 8.35
CA ALA A 78 -6.72 15.42 9.71
C ALA A 78 -5.73 14.56 10.52
N ASN A 79 -5.67 14.81 11.83
CA ASN A 79 -4.90 13.97 12.75
C ASN A 79 -5.72 12.75 13.17
N TYR A 80 -5.19 11.55 12.90
CA TYR A 80 -5.78 10.25 13.26
C TYR A 80 -4.98 9.50 14.35
N THR A 81 -4.10 10.21 15.08
CA THR A 81 -3.25 9.59 16.12
C THR A 81 -4.11 8.91 17.19
N ASN A 82 -3.87 7.61 17.42
CA ASN A 82 -4.63 6.72 18.29
C ASN A 82 -6.07 6.40 17.83
N GLU A 83 -6.43 6.70 16.58
CA GLU A 83 -7.71 6.29 15.99
C GLU A 83 -7.58 5.06 15.11
N GLY A 84 -8.62 4.21 15.13
CA GLY A 84 -8.68 2.97 14.37
C GLY A 84 -7.70 1.89 14.87
N ILE A 85 -7.38 0.94 13.99
CA ILE A 85 -6.45 -0.16 14.28
C ILE A 85 -5.14 0.06 13.51
N ASP A 86 -4.05 0.26 14.25
CA ASP A 86 -2.69 0.27 13.70
C ASP A 86 -2.23 -1.18 13.41
N GLN A 87 -2.71 -1.70 12.29
CA GLN A 87 -2.38 -3.04 11.80
C GLN A 87 -0.86 -3.22 11.64
N LEU A 88 -0.14 -2.19 11.16
CA LEU A 88 1.30 -2.25 10.96
C LEU A 88 2.05 -2.47 12.30
N SER A 89 1.68 -1.72 13.35
CA SER A 89 2.22 -1.93 14.70
C SER A 89 1.85 -3.30 15.27
N ALA A 90 0.60 -3.74 15.06
CA ALA A 90 0.12 -5.04 15.51
C ALA A 90 0.91 -6.22 14.89
N ILE A 91 1.14 -6.20 13.56
CA ILE A 91 1.93 -7.26 12.91
C ILE A 91 3.39 -7.25 13.36
N ILE A 92 3.99 -6.08 13.59
CA ILE A 92 5.37 -5.97 14.11
C ILE A 92 5.45 -6.58 15.53
N SER A 93 4.47 -6.29 16.39
CA SER A 93 4.40 -6.88 17.73
C SER A 93 4.24 -8.40 17.68
N LEU A 94 3.38 -8.93 16.79
CA LEU A 94 3.20 -10.37 16.60
C LEU A 94 4.47 -11.04 16.06
N ILE A 95 5.13 -10.48 15.05
CA ILE A 95 6.39 -11.01 14.50
C ILE A 95 7.48 -11.09 15.58
N LYS A 96 7.54 -10.11 16.49
CA LYS A 96 8.53 -10.07 17.59
C LYS A 96 8.23 -11.05 18.73
N LYS A 97 6.96 -11.29 19.06
CA LYS A 97 6.55 -12.01 20.29
C LYS A 97 5.99 -13.40 20.02
N GLU A 98 5.24 -13.56 18.92
CA GLU A 98 4.53 -14.77 18.54
C GLU A 98 4.76 -15.07 17.03
N PRO A 99 6.01 -15.29 16.58
CA PRO A 99 6.34 -15.45 15.16
C PRO A 99 5.65 -16.65 14.49
N ASN A 100 5.19 -17.63 15.26
CA ASN A 100 4.40 -18.78 14.79
C ASN A 100 2.90 -18.47 14.64
N SER A 101 2.47 -17.23 14.89
CA SER A 101 1.08 -16.82 14.75
C SER A 101 0.64 -16.88 13.30
N ARG A 102 -0.41 -17.66 13.03
CA ARG A 102 -1.04 -17.73 11.69
C ARG A 102 -1.92 -16.52 11.37
N ARG A 103 -1.95 -15.51 12.24
CA ARG A 103 -2.84 -14.33 12.18
C ARG A 103 -2.10 -13.02 11.87
N ILE A 104 -0.83 -13.10 11.45
CA ILE A 104 -0.03 -11.92 11.09
C ILE A 104 -0.47 -11.44 9.69
N ILE A 105 -1.52 -10.62 9.64
CA ILE A 105 -2.16 -10.14 8.41
C ILE A 105 -2.24 -8.61 8.46
N LEU A 106 -1.94 -7.99 7.33
CA LEU A 106 -2.13 -6.57 7.05
C LEU A 106 -3.11 -6.45 5.89
N SER A 107 -4.31 -5.91 6.12
CA SER A 107 -5.33 -5.70 5.09
C SER A 107 -5.44 -4.23 4.70
N ALA A 108 -5.50 -3.94 3.41
CA ALA A 108 -5.98 -2.65 2.90
C ALA A 108 -7.47 -2.69 2.54
N TRP A 109 -8.07 -3.88 2.41
CA TRP A 109 -9.45 -4.03 1.98
C TRP A 109 -10.44 -3.86 3.15
N ASN A 110 -10.84 -2.61 3.42
CA ASN A 110 -11.97 -2.30 4.30
C ASN A 110 -13.25 -2.07 3.47
N VAL A 111 -14.22 -2.99 3.58
CA VAL A 111 -15.49 -2.96 2.83
C VAL A 111 -16.30 -1.69 3.09
N GLN A 112 -16.27 -1.15 4.31
CA GLN A 112 -17.00 0.06 4.69
C GLN A 112 -16.48 1.30 3.96
N ASP A 113 -15.18 1.33 3.67
CA ASP A 113 -14.48 2.51 3.15
C ASP A 113 -14.28 2.49 1.63
N LEU A 114 -14.62 1.39 0.94
CA LEU A 114 -14.41 1.26 -0.51
C LEU A 114 -15.07 2.39 -1.32
N GLY A 115 -16.27 2.82 -0.91
CA GLY A 115 -16.99 3.94 -1.52
C GLY A 115 -16.41 5.32 -1.22
N LEU A 116 -15.39 5.40 -0.35
CA LEU A 116 -14.67 6.63 0.00
C LEU A 116 -13.29 6.70 -0.66
N MET A 117 -12.75 5.61 -1.20
CA MET A 117 -11.41 5.58 -1.80
C MET A 117 -11.43 6.12 -3.23
N ALA A 118 -10.44 6.94 -3.61
CA ALA A 118 -10.23 7.34 -5.01
C ALA A 118 -9.90 6.13 -5.90
N LEU A 119 -9.25 5.11 -5.35
CA LEU A 119 -9.08 3.82 -6.02
C LEU A 119 -9.11 2.70 -4.97
N PRO A 120 -10.01 1.70 -5.10
CA PRO A 120 -9.99 0.51 -4.27
C PRO A 120 -8.64 -0.23 -4.34
N PRO A 121 -8.16 -0.82 -3.23
CA PRO A 121 -6.80 -1.32 -3.15
C PRO A 121 -6.62 -2.62 -3.95
N CYS A 122 -5.68 -2.62 -4.89
CA CYS A 122 -5.37 -3.78 -5.73
C CYS A 122 -4.59 -4.86 -4.95
N HIS A 123 -3.63 -4.45 -4.11
CA HIS A 123 -3.00 -5.34 -3.13
C HIS A 123 -3.84 -5.33 -1.84
N THR A 124 -4.83 -6.23 -1.81
CA THR A 124 -5.91 -6.27 -0.81
C THR A 124 -5.44 -6.69 0.58
N LEU A 125 -4.57 -7.72 0.66
CA LEU A 125 -3.93 -8.16 1.90
C LEU A 125 -2.48 -8.57 1.67
N ALA A 126 -1.70 -8.52 2.76
CA ALA A 126 -0.46 -9.27 2.92
C ALA A 126 -0.56 -10.08 4.22
N GLN A 127 -0.61 -11.40 4.10
CA GLN A 127 -0.30 -12.27 5.23
C GLN A 127 1.22 -12.39 5.31
N PHE A 128 1.81 -12.19 6.48
CA PHE A 128 3.26 -12.33 6.67
C PHE A 128 3.59 -13.82 6.85
N ALA A 129 3.48 -14.50 5.72
CA ALA A 129 3.94 -15.84 5.38
C ALA A 129 4.53 -15.81 3.94
N GLY A 130 5.21 -14.70 3.61
CA GLY A 130 5.57 -14.26 2.25
C GLY A 130 4.39 -13.67 1.45
N LEU A 131 4.62 -12.87 0.38
CA LEU A 131 3.77 -12.66 -0.85
C LEU A 131 4.05 -11.33 -1.67
N GLY A 132 4.61 -11.43 -2.92
CA GLY A 132 4.61 -10.42 -4.04
C GLY A 132 5.27 -10.89 -5.40
N VAL A 133 4.97 -10.40 -6.65
CA VAL A 133 5.62 -10.90 -7.94
C VAL A 133 6.83 -10.09 -8.46
N PRO A 134 6.77 -8.79 -8.85
CA PRO A 134 8.03 -8.05 -9.13
C PRO A 134 8.11 -6.66 -8.49
N PHE A 135 7.18 -5.73 -8.77
CA PHE A 135 7.04 -4.51 -7.99
C PHE A 135 6.61 -4.88 -6.57
N ASN A 136 5.57 -5.71 -6.43
CA ASN A 136 5.15 -6.22 -5.13
C ASN A 136 6.23 -7.12 -4.50
N LEU A 137 7.02 -7.89 -5.27
CA LEU A 137 8.16 -8.65 -4.72
C LEU A 137 9.28 -7.73 -4.21
N ALA A 138 9.54 -6.61 -4.89
CA ALA A 138 10.53 -5.63 -4.46
C ALA A 138 10.02 -4.79 -3.27
N SER A 139 8.73 -4.44 -3.24
CA SER A 139 8.09 -3.69 -2.17
C SER A 139 7.88 -4.54 -0.91
N TYR A 140 7.23 -5.71 -1.02
CA TYR A 140 7.12 -6.66 0.09
C TYR A 140 8.45 -7.30 0.46
N GLY A 141 9.41 -7.42 -0.47
CA GLY A 141 10.78 -7.83 -0.17
C GLY A 141 11.52 -6.80 0.66
N LEU A 142 11.48 -5.53 0.25
CA LEU A 142 11.99 -4.41 1.03
C LEU A 142 11.32 -4.33 2.41
N LEU A 143 9.98 -4.47 2.46
CA LEU A 143 9.25 -4.51 3.72
C LEU A 143 9.70 -5.68 4.59
N THR A 144 9.90 -6.87 4.03
CA THR A 144 10.43 -8.04 4.77
C THR A 144 11.84 -7.77 5.30
N HIS A 145 12.71 -7.09 4.54
CA HIS A 145 14.02 -6.62 5.02
C HIS A 145 13.91 -5.58 6.14
N MET A 146 13.08 -4.55 5.98
CA MET A 146 12.85 -3.49 6.97
C MET A 146 12.30 -4.06 8.29
N ILE A 147 11.29 -4.93 8.20
CA ILE A 147 10.67 -5.59 9.35
C ILE A 147 11.69 -6.51 10.05
N ALA A 148 12.44 -7.33 9.31
CA ALA A 148 13.50 -8.16 9.89
C ALA A 148 14.54 -7.31 10.63
N HIS A 149 15.00 -6.21 10.02
CA HIS A 149 15.97 -5.28 10.61
C HIS A 149 15.46 -4.68 11.93
N VAL A 150 14.26 -4.10 11.97
CA VAL A 150 13.70 -3.51 13.22
C VAL A 150 13.28 -4.55 14.27
N CYS A 151 13.33 -5.85 13.92
CA CYS A 151 13.14 -6.97 14.83
C CYS A 151 14.45 -7.65 15.27
N GLY A 152 15.61 -7.23 14.76
CA GLY A 152 16.89 -7.89 15.05
C GLY A 152 17.01 -9.31 14.45
N LEU A 153 16.21 -9.60 13.42
CA LEU A 153 16.14 -10.90 12.76
C LEU A 153 16.91 -10.89 11.44
N LYS A 154 17.34 -12.07 10.98
CA LYS A 154 17.76 -12.27 9.59
C LYS A 154 16.52 -12.33 8.69
N THR A 155 16.59 -11.70 7.53
CA THR A 155 15.53 -11.77 6.51
C THR A 155 15.34 -13.21 6.04
N GLY A 156 14.09 -13.70 6.08
CA GLY A 156 13.71 -15.01 5.58
C GLY A 156 13.23 -14.98 4.13
N TYR A 157 12.42 -15.96 3.75
CA TYR A 157 11.85 -16.07 2.41
C TYR A 157 10.63 -15.16 2.22
N LEU A 158 10.54 -14.56 1.03
CA LEU A 158 9.30 -14.00 0.50
C LEU A 158 8.73 -15.03 -0.50
N HIS A 159 7.74 -15.80 -0.07
CA HIS A 159 6.88 -16.60 -0.96
C HIS A 159 6.05 -15.67 -1.89
N HIS A 160 5.34 -16.19 -2.90
CA HIS A 160 4.19 -15.48 -3.49
C HIS A 160 3.10 -16.39 -4.05
N SER A 161 1.86 -15.97 -3.83
CA SER A 161 0.60 -16.59 -4.21
C SER A 161 -0.28 -15.48 -4.79
N LEU A 162 -0.75 -15.68 -6.03
CA LEU A 162 -1.74 -14.84 -6.69
C LEU A 162 -3.10 -15.53 -6.62
N GLY A 163 -4.18 -14.76 -6.53
CA GLY A 163 -5.54 -15.27 -6.68
C GLY A 163 -5.90 -15.37 -8.15
N ASP A 164 -6.38 -14.27 -8.72
CA ASP A 164 -6.42 -14.08 -10.17
C ASP A 164 -5.04 -13.61 -10.66
N ALA A 165 -4.52 -14.27 -11.70
CA ALA A 165 -3.22 -14.00 -12.30
C ALA A 165 -3.37 -13.82 -13.82
N HIS A 166 -3.55 -12.57 -14.26
CA HIS A 166 -3.73 -12.23 -15.67
C HIS A 166 -2.64 -11.29 -16.20
N VAL A 167 -2.45 -11.34 -17.51
CA VAL A 167 -1.67 -10.38 -18.29
C VAL A 167 -2.64 -9.55 -19.13
N TYR A 168 -2.55 -8.22 -19.05
CA TYR A 168 -3.33 -7.34 -19.92
C TYR A 168 -2.88 -7.51 -21.38
N VAL A 169 -3.82 -7.53 -22.32
CA VAL A 169 -3.55 -7.80 -23.75
C VAL A 169 -2.52 -6.84 -24.33
N ASN A 170 -2.58 -5.55 -23.96
CA ASN A 170 -1.63 -4.52 -24.38
C ASN A 170 -0.24 -4.60 -23.69
N HIS A 171 0.00 -5.60 -22.83
CA HIS A 171 1.30 -5.88 -22.21
C HIS A 171 1.95 -7.17 -22.76
N VAL A 172 1.28 -7.93 -23.64
CA VAL A 172 1.79 -9.22 -24.13
C VAL A 172 3.11 -9.04 -24.90
N ASP A 173 3.14 -8.14 -25.88
CA ASP A 173 4.35 -7.90 -26.70
C ASP A 173 5.53 -7.45 -25.83
N ALA A 174 5.28 -6.52 -24.90
CA ALA A 174 6.26 -5.99 -23.95
C ALA A 174 6.67 -6.96 -22.82
N LEU A 175 6.17 -8.21 -22.84
CA LEU A 175 6.57 -9.33 -22.00
C LEU A 175 7.23 -10.47 -22.81
N GLN A 176 7.24 -10.36 -24.15
CA GLN A 176 7.95 -11.28 -25.05
C GLN A 176 9.35 -10.78 -25.44
N GLU A 177 9.62 -9.47 -25.28
CA GLU A 177 10.96 -8.84 -25.30
C GLU A 177 11.78 -9.10 -24.02
#